data_AF-A0A7C9A5X4-F1
#
_entry.id   AF-A0A7C9A5X4-F1
#
_cell.length_a   1.000
_cell.length_b   1.000
_cell.length_c   1.000
_cell.angle_alpha   90.00
_cell.angle_beta   90.00
_cell.angle_gamma   90.00
#
_symmetry.space_group_name_H-M   'P 1'
#
loop_
_entity.id
_entity.type
_entity.pdbx_description
1 polymer ?
#
loop_
_entity_poly.entity_id
_entity_poly.type
_entity_poly.pdbx_seq_one_letter_code
_entity_poly.pdbx_strand_id
1 'polypeptide(L)'
;RKAYNGFLFWTSPLLISAATFGACYFLKVPLHASNVFTFVATLRLVQDPIRSIPDVIAVVIQARVAFARIVKFLDAPELQTENVRRKRNVSTVNHAILIKSANLSWEMNPLKPTLRNINLEVQPG
;
A
#
# COMPACT_ATOMS: atom_id res chain seq x y z
N ARG A 1 -6.39 -21.75 20.92
CA ARG A 1 -6.41 -20.29 21.20
C ARG A 1 -7.31 -19.49 20.23
N LYS A 2 -7.18 -19.63 18.90
CA LYS A 2 -8.09 -18.99 17.90
C LYS A 2 -9.57 -19.36 18.06
N ALA A 3 -9.88 -20.62 18.36
CA ALA A 3 -11.27 -21.09 18.50
C ALA A 3 -12.01 -20.50 19.73
N TYR A 4 -11.30 -20.24 20.83
CA TYR A 4 -11.88 -19.67 22.05
C TYR A 4 -12.33 -18.22 21.84
N ASN A 5 -11.50 -17.41 21.15
CA ASN A 5 -11.85 -16.03 20.81
C ASN A 5 -13.03 -15.98 19.82
N GLY A 6 -13.09 -16.91 18.85
CA GLY A 6 -14.22 -17.00 17.92
C GLY A 6 -15.54 -17.34 18.62
N PHE A 7 -15.52 -18.30 19.56
CA PHE A 7 -16.70 -18.69 20.33
C PHE A 7 -17.18 -17.57 21.25
N LEU A 8 -16.27 -16.85 21.92
CA LEU A 8 -16.60 -15.68 22.74
C LEU A 8 -17.19 -14.53 21.90
N PHE A 9 -16.65 -14.28 20.70
CA PHE A 9 -17.24 -13.30 19.78
C PHE A 9 -18.63 -13.70 19.29
N TRP A 10 -18.89 -15.00 19.13
CA TRP A 10 -20.19 -15.54 18.72
C TRP A 10 -21.24 -15.52 19.86
N THR A 11 -20.81 -15.74 21.11
CA THR A 11 -21.70 -15.74 22.29
C THR A 11 -21.85 -14.37 22.94
N SER A 12 -20.95 -13.43 22.65
CA SER A 12 -20.97 -12.05 23.16
C SER A 12 -22.33 -11.35 22.95
N PRO A 13 -22.98 -11.39 21.77
CA PRO A 13 -24.27 -10.73 21.57
C PRO A 13 -25.40 -11.31 22.43
N LEU A 14 -25.35 -12.63 22.71
CA LEU A 14 -26.35 -13.31 23.55
C LEU A 14 -26.16 -12.92 25.02
N LEU A 15 -24.91 -12.91 25.50
CA LEU A 15 -24.59 -12.52 26.87
C LEU A 15 -24.88 -11.04 27.13
N ILE A 16 -24.55 -10.15 26.19
CA ILE A 16 -24.86 -8.72 26.28
C ILE A 16 -26.38 -8.51 26.34
N SER A 17 -27.15 -9.24 25.52
CA SER A 17 -28.61 -9.14 25.52
C SER A 17 -29.20 -9.62 26.86
N ALA A 18 -28.78 -10.80 27.35
CA ALA A 18 -29.24 -11.34 28.62
C ALA A 18 -28.90 -10.42 29.81
N ALA A 19 -27.70 -9.86 29.84
CA ALA A 19 -27.28 -8.90 30.86
C ALA A 19 -28.09 -7.59 30.80
N THR A 20 -28.37 -7.07 29.61
CA THR A 20 -29.15 -5.84 29.42
C THR A 20 -30.60 -6.04 29.87
N PHE A 21 -31.24 -7.16 29.51
CA PHE A 21 -32.58 -7.50 29.97
C PHE A 21 -32.64 -7.74 31.48
N GLY A 22 -31.65 -8.44 32.04
CA GLY A 22 -31.54 -8.64 33.48
C GLY A 22 -31.38 -7.34 34.26
N ALA A 23 -30.55 -6.41 33.77
CA ALA A 23 -30.38 -5.09 34.37
C ALA A 23 -31.66 -4.24 34.29
N CYS A 24 -32.35 -4.23 33.15
CA CYS A 24 -33.62 -3.51 33.00
C CYS A 24 -34.72 -4.05 33.93
N TYR A 25 -34.74 -5.37 34.16
CA TYR A 25 -35.64 -6.01 35.13
C TYR A 25 -35.33 -5.56 36.57
N PHE A 26 -34.05 -5.55 36.96
CA PHE A 26 -33.61 -5.10 38.29
C PHE A 26 -33.84 -3.60 38.53
N LEU A 27 -33.69 -2.77 37.50
CA LEU A 27 -33.86 -1.31 37.57
C LEU A 27 -35.32 -0.84 37.50
N LYS A 28 -36.31 -1.76 37.42
CA LYS A 28 -37.77 -1.45 37.31
C LYS A 28 -38.10 -0.42 36.22
N VAL A 29 -37.34 -0.42 35.11
CA VAL A 29 -37.64 0.43 33.95
C VAL A 29 -38.88 -0.14 33.24
N PRO A 30 -39.89 0.66 32.88
CA PRO A 30 -41.08 0.16 32.19
C PRO A 30 -40.70 -0.33 30.78
N LEU A 31 -40.45 -1.63 30.67
CA LEU A 31 -40.16 -2.34 29.43
C LEU A 31 -41.42 -2.44 28.56
N HIS A 32 -41.80 -1.32 27.92
CA HIS A 32 -42.79 -1.35 26.85
C HIS A 32 -42.14 -1.92 25.59
N ALA A 33 -42.82 -2.87 24.94
CA ALA A 33 -42.34 -3.53 23.73
C ALA A 33 -41.93 -2.53 22.63
N SER A 34 -42.63 -1.39 22.53
CA SER A 34 -42.29 -0.31 21.60
C SER A 34 -40.89 0.26 21.85
N ASN A 35 -40.56 0.60 23.10
CA ASN A 35 -39.27 1.23 23.44
C ASN A 35 -38.11 0.25 23.27
N VAL A 36 -38.31 -1.02 23.61
CA VAL A 36 -37.30 -2.07 23.41
C VAL A 36 -37.05 -2.31 21.93
N PHE A 37 -38.10 -2.38 21.11
CA PHE A 37 -37.96 -2.59 19.68
C PHE A 37 -37.26 -1.40 19.00
N THR A 38 -37.61 -0.17 19.37
CA THR A 38 -36.92 1.04 18.90
C THR A 38 -35.45 1.04 19.30
N PHE A 39 -35.13 0.73 20.57
CA PHE A 39 -33.73 0.66 21.02
C PHE A 39 -32.92 -0.40 20.27
N VAL A 40 -33.47 -1.61 20.11
CA VAL A 40 -32.83 -2.69 19.35
C VAL A 40 -32.62 -2.29 17.88
N ALA A 41 -33.62 -1.66 17.25
CA ALA A 41 -33.51 -1.19 15.87
C ALA A 41 -32.41 -0.13 15.72
N THR A 42 -32.35 0.87 16.61
CA THR A 42 -31.29 1.88 16.62
C THR A 42 -29.91 1.24 16.84
N LEU A 43 -29.80 0.28 17.76
CA LEU A 43 -28.54 -0.43 18.02
C LEU A 43 -28.08 -1.19 16.77
N ARG A 44 -28.99 -1.85 16.04
CA ARG A 44 -28.67 -2.55 14.78
C ARG A 44 -28.17 -1.59 13.71
N LEU A 45 -28.84 -0.45 13.51
CA LEU A 45 -28.43 0.58 12.56
C LEU A 45 -27.04 1.16 12.85
N VAL A 46 -26.66 1.27 14.13
CA VAL A 46 -25.34 1.77 14.54
C VAL A 46 -24.26 0.68 14.48
N GLN A 47 -24.62 -0.59 14.67
CA GLN A 47 -23.65 -1.69 14.60
C GLN A 47 -23.09 -1.87 13.19
N ASP A 48 -23.86 -1.61 12.15
CA ASP A 48 -23.43 -1.76 10.76
C ASP A 48 -22.27 -0.81 10.37
N PRO A 49 -22.33 0.51 10.63
CA PRO A 49 -21.18 1.39 10.41
C PRO A 49 -20.02 1.08 11.35
N ILE A 50 -20.26 0.66 12.60
CA ILE A 50 -19.18 0.27 13.52
C ILE A 50 -18.39 -0.92 12.98
N ARG A 51 -19.06 -1.88 12.34
CA ARG A 51 -18.42 -3.05 11.73
C ARG A 51 -17.60 -2.71 10.49
N SER A 52 -17.93 -1.65 9.76
CA SER A 52 -17.21 -1.27 8.53
C SER A 52 -16.02 -0.33 8.78
N ILE A 53 -15.92 0.31 9.95
CA ILE A 53 -14.78 1.17 10.32
C ILE A 53 -13.42 0.46 10.16
N PRO A 54 -13.21 -0.77 10.66
CA PRO A 54 -11.93 -1.47 10.51
C PRO A 54 -11.57 -1.69 9.03
N ASP A 55 -12.54 -2.01 8.19
CA ASP A 55 -12.33 -2.24 6.76
C ASP A 55 -11.90 -0.95 6.06
N VAL A 56 -12.54 0.19 6.38
CA VAL A 56 -12.16 1.50 5.85
C VAL A 56 -10.73 1.86 6.27
N ILE A 57 -10.37 1.62 7.53
CA ILE A 57 -9.00 1.86 8.03
C ILE A 57 -7.99 1.01 7.23
N ALA A 58 -8.30 -0.26 6.98
CA ALA A 58 -7.44 -1.14 6.20
C ALA A 58 -7.23 -0.61 4.78
N VAL A 59 -8.30 -0.17 4.10
CA VAL A 59 -8.25 0.43 2.76
C VAL A 59 -7.40 1.70 2.76
N VAL A 60 -7.56 2.57 3.76
CA VAL A 60 -6.75 3.80 3.89
C VAL A 60 -5.26 3.47 4.06
N ILE A 61 -4.92 2.51 4.94
CA ILE A 61 -3.53 2.08 5.14
C ILE A 61 -2.94 1.55 3.83
N GLN A 62 -3.69 0.69 3.13
CA GLN A 62 -3.25 0.15 1.85
C GLN A 62 -3.05 1.24 0.80
N ALA A 63 -3.97 2.22 0.73
CA ALA A 63 -3.83 3.38 -0.15
C ALA A 63 -2.58 4.19 0.17
N ARG A 64 -2.25 4.41 1.45
CA ARG A 64 -1.02 5.12 1.84
C ARG A 64 0.24 4.37 1.40
N VAL A 65 0.27 3.04 1.56
CA VAL A 65 1.41 2.23 1.11
C VAL A 65 1.56 2.27 -0.42
N ALA A 66 0.45 2.16 -1.15
CA ALA A 66 0.45 2.26 -2.60
C ALA A 66 0.94 3.65 -3.07
N PHE A 67 0.45 4.71 -2.43
CA PHE A 67 0.87 6.07 -2.72
C PHE A 67 2.36 6.28 -2.46
N ALA A 68 2.89 5.79 -1.34
CA ALA A 68 4.32 5.86 -1.04
C ALA A 68 5.19 5.18 -2.12
N ARG A 69 4.72 4.07 -2.70
CA ARG A 69 5.41 3.40 -3.81
C ARG A 69 5.41 4.25 -5.08
N ILE A 70 4.29 4.89 -5.40
CA ILE A 70 4.17 5.80 -6.55
C ILE A 70 5.12 6.98 -6.38
N VAL A 71 5.14 7.60 -5.21
CA VAL A 71 6.07 8.71 -4.90
C VAL A 71 7.52 8.26 -5.08
N LYS A 72 7.89 7.11 -4.51
CA LYS A 72 9.25 6.55 -4.67
C LYS A 72 9.62 6.28 -6.14
N PHE A 73 8.65 5.87 -6.95
CA PHE A 73 8.86 5.67 -8.39
C PHE A 73 9.08 6.98 -9.12
N LEU A 74 8.30 8.02 -8.81
CA LEU A 74 8.43 9.34 -9.41
C LEU A 74 9.72 10.06 -8.98
N ASP A 75 10.22 9.78 -7.77
CA ASP A 75 11.47 10.32 -7.24
C ASP A 75 12.71 9.50 -7.67
N ALA A 76 12.52 8.42 -8.43
CA ALA A 76 13.64 7.61 -8.89
C ALA A 76 14.53 8.42 -9.84
N PRO A 77 15.87 8.35 -9.69
CA PRO A 77 16.78 9.10 -10.54
C PRO A 77 16.64 8.65 -12.00
N GLU A 78 16.33 9.60 -12.87
CA GLU A 78 16.24 9.32 -14.31
C GLU A 78 17.63 9.15 -14.93
N LEU A 79 17.71 8.33 -15.98
CA LEU A 79 18.94 8.15 -16.75
C LEU A 79 19.26 9.42 -17.52
N GLN A 80 20.40 10.03 -17.20
CA GLN A 80 20.90 11.22 -17.88
C GLN A 80 21.24 10.92 -19.35
N THR A 81 20.35 11.34 -20.26
CA THR A 81 20.50 11.16 -21.72
C THR A 81 21.70 11.92 -22.31
N GLU A 82 22.20 12.94 -21.59
CA GLU A 82 23.39 13.72 -21.96
C GLU A 82 24.69 12.90 -22.01
N ASN A 83 24.73 11.74 -21.35
CA ASN A 83 25.88 10.83 -21.38
C ASN A 83 26.09 10.18 -22.75
N VAL A 84 25.10 10.23 -23.65
CA VAL A 84 25.21 9.69 -25.02
C VAL A 84 25.16 10.83 -26.03
N ARG A 85 26.31 11.16 -26.63
CA ARG A 85 26.38 12.13 -27.73
C ARG A 85 25.95 11.49 -29.06
N ARG A 86 24.68 11.66 -29.43
CA ARG A 86 24.18 11.26 -30.76
C ARG A 86 24.45 12.37 -31.78
N LYS A 87 25.57 12.29 -32.51
CA LYS A 87 25.83 13.20 -33.64
C LYS A 87 24.96 12.78 -34.83
N ARG A 88 24.12 13.70 -35.34
CA ARG A 88 23.25 13.48 -36.53
C ARG A 88 23.95 13.75 -37.86
N ASN A 89 25.09 14.45 -37.87
CA ASN A 89 25.82 14.77 -39.09
C ASN A 89 26.85 13.67 -39.38
N VAL A 90 26.50 12.81 -40.34
CA VAL A 90 27.25 11.61 -40.77
C VAL A 90 28.45 11.97 -41.67
N SER A 91 28.61 13.21 -42.09
CA SER A 91 29.56 13.60 -43.13
C SER A 91 31.05 13.63 -42.72
N THR A 92 31.42 13.31 -41.47
CA THR A 92 32.82 13.41 -40.98
C THR A 92 33.24 12.40 -39.91
N VAL A 93 32.45 11.35 -39.63
CA VAL A 93 32.77 10.40 -38.54
C VAL A 93 33.09 9.02 -39.11
N ASN A 94 34.35 8.59 -39.01
CA ASN A 94 34.85 7.28 -39.49
C ASN A 94 34.35 6.06 -38.70
N HIS A 95 33.49 6.25 -37.70
CA HIS A 95 33.05 5.20 -36.77
C HIS A 95 31.54 5.31 -36.54
N ALA A 96 30.85 4.18 -36.64
CA ALA A 96 29.42 4.05 -36.35
C ALA A 96 29.12 4.06 -34.85
N ILE A 97 29.98 3.43 -34.04
CA ILE A 97 29.91 3.43 -32.57
C ILE A 97 31.32 3.65 -32.03
N LEU A 98 31.46 4.55 -31.06
CA LEU A 98 32.74 4.84 -30.38
C LEU A 98 32.52 4.94 -28.88
N ILE A 99 33.20 4.08 -28.13
CA ILE A 99 33.24 4.07 -26.67
C ILE A 99 34.71 4.23 -26.26
N LYS A 100 35.03 5.22 -25.43
CA LYS A 100 36.40 5.49 -24.96
C LYS A 100 36.44 5.54 -23.44
N SER A 101 37.28 4.70 -22.84
CA SER A 101 37.55 4.61 -21.40
C SER A 101 36.28 4.68 -20.53
N ALA A 102 35.22 4.02 -20.96
CA ALA A 102 33.94 4.08 -20.26
C ALA A 102 33.92 3.15 -19.05
N ASN A 103 33.40 3.67 -17.93
CA ASN A 103 33.08 2.88 -16.73
C ASN A 103 31.56 2.79 -16.61
N LEU A 104 31.02 1.58 -16.58
CA LEU A 104 29.57 1.34 -16.51
C LEU A 104 29.25 0.49 -15.27
N SER A 105 28.18 0.85 -14.57
CA SER A 105 27.73 0.19 -13.36
C SER A 105 26.21 0.09 -13.35
N TRP A 106 25.69 -1.05 -12.89
CA TRP A 106 24.25 -1.23 -12.64
C TRP A 106 23.83 -0.65 -11.29
N GLU A 107 24.75 -0.62 -10.34
CA GLU A 107 24.52 -0.03 -9.04
C GLU A 107 24.98 1.43 -9.04
N MET A 108 24.29 2.26 -8.25
CA MET A 108 24.66 3.66 -8.03
C MET A 108 25.99 3.82 -7.28
N ASN A 109 26.65 2.71 -6.90
CA ASN A 109 27.92 2.73 -6.19
C ASN A 109 29.09 3.00 -7.17
N PRO A 110 29.74 4.17 -7.09
CA PRO A 110 30.82 4.53 -8.01
C PRO A 110 32.11 3.73 -7.76
N LEU A 111 32.24 3.02 -6.63
CA LEU A 111 33.47 2.31 -6.25
C LEU A 111 33.59 0.94 -6.92
N LYS A 112 32.48 0.37 -7.41
CA LYS A 112 32.42 -0.97 -8.02
C LYS A 112 31.75 -0.99 -9.41
N PRO A 113 32.32 -0.31 -10.42
CA PRO A 113 31.82 -0.44 -11.79
C PRO A 113 31.94 -1.88 -12.30
N THR A 114 30.86 -2.35 -12.94
CA THR A 114 30.73 -3.67 -13.57
C THR A 114 31.63 -3.79 -14.80
N LEU A 115 31.70 -2.73 -15.61
CA LEU A 115 32.61 -2.61 -16.74
C LEU A 115 33.56 -1.45 -16.47
N ARG A 116 34.86 -1.70 -16.60
CA ARG A 116 35.92 -0.71 -16.33
C ARG A 116 36.76 -0.48 -17.57
N ASN A 117 36.98 0.78 -17.90
CA ASN A 117 37.88 1.22 -18.97
C ASN A 117 37.65 0.49 -20.30
N ILE A 118 36.38 0.32 -20.73
CA ILE A 118 36.13 -0.32 -22.04
C ILE A 118 36.38 0.69 -23.16
N ASN A 119 37.04 0.19 -24.21
CA ASN A 119 37.26 0.89 -25.46
C ASN A 119 36.66 0.03 -26.58
N LEU A 120 35.75 0.59 -27.36
CA LEU A 120 35.10 -0.09 -28.47
C LEU A 120 34.97 0.88 -29.64
N GLU A 121 35.35 0.41 -30.82
CA GLU A 121 35.25 1.15 -32.06
C GLU A 121 34.63 0.23 -33.11
N VAL A 122 33.54 0.69 -33.73
CA VAL A 122 32.82 -0.04 -34.77
C VAL A 122 32.77 0.84 -36.00
N GLN A 123 33.25 0.32 -37.13
CA GLN A 123 33.23 1.03 -38.40
C GLN A 123 31.84 0.91 -39.09
N PRO A 124 31.49 1.84 -39.98
CA PRO A 124 30.32 1.70 -40.85
C PRO A 124 30.44 0.43 -41.72
N GLY A 125 29.35 -0.31 -41.87
CA GLY A 125 29.26 -1.49 -42.73
C GLY A 125 29.05 -1.16 -44.19
#